data_AF-A0A0A8UUY7-F1
#
_entry.id   AF-A0A0A8UUY7-F1
#
_cell.length_a   1.000
_cell.length_b   1.000
_cell.length_c   1.000
_cell.angle_alpha   90.00
_cell.angle_beta   90.00
_cell.angle_gamma   90.00
#
_symmetry.space_group_name_H-M   'P 1'
#
loop_
_entity.id
_entity.type
_entity.pdbx_description
1 polymer ?
#
loop_
_entity_poly.entity_id
_entity_poly.type
_entity_poly.pdbx_seq_one_letter_code
_entity_poly.pdbx_strand_id
1 'polypeptide(L)'
;MFTPEGQPAEKIDKIMLLSMWAKALKNERAQIENSLQAVKKIITAGMGKPTLPISMHTITFLLFYWKYMEEIVKKAMTNLEKLEDEVAIDYGHPQGDIKARETMAKAMTDWYGVKINPEEILFTSGGAGGLRVVFDTLYGRYKQIPNYRIITPFPHYTLYSDYPHHRLHPVDVMKEPGYRLTAEALEKSIQEAYELAQKDGGLPKAVLICNPNNPLGTVISEEEFKKIAQVLRKYPDLHIILDEAYTEMTYVDVPSFYKIAPDLKNRTTVMRSGTKGLSMAGERVAMLLNSDKKFMSELLATNISLCGHAPRSLQMAYAYTMDKLDLDEKNKLRTFYKSKVDYVSERVREMGATMPDAGYKVEGTFYVLADFSDMLGLEIDAEAKRALGETGVISTDEELAYNLLFKDSVMIAPLSYYGTSAEAGIMRITCSDNKEQLCELMDRLESTLLAARTKKQANLLTRIKTRLPQIEKIQPHEFKKISVDLDTIINTLTDCAGLRLQIKKLTDIDSLIDKILETHLTNSPSVEKNGIKPGFFNKKLEEKEEQKEEISENDSNYIQSEEQQELETLFIQFLDTNFEEGSLLRKIFEAASKEERLKFKPWKEHLEANHSQTMKVF
;
A
#
# COMPACT_ATOMS: atom_id res chain seq x y z
N MET A 1 2.19 -0.42 -17.72
CA MET A 1 0.77 -0.88 -17.79
C MET A 1 -0.08 0.22 -18.39
N PHE A 2 -1.06 -0.17 -19.21
CA PHE A 2 -1.98 0.75 -19.86
C PHE A 2 -3.42 0.52 -19.37
N THR A 3 -4.24 1.58 -19.33
CA THR A 3 -5.69 1.48 -19.17
C THR A 3 -6.32 0.73 -20.35
N PRO A 4 -7.58 0.27 -20.27
CA PRO A 4 -8.30 -0.26 -21.43
C PRO A 4 -8.30 0.69 -22.65
N GLU A 5 -8.16 1.99 -22.41
CA GLU A 5 -8.06 3.06 -23.41
C GLU A 5 -6.62 3.37 -23.84
N GLY A 6 -5.62 2.59 -23.39
CA GLY A 6 -4.23 2.70 -23.81
C GLY A 6 -3.39 3.79 -23.10
N GLN A 7 -3.83 4.33 -21.96
CA GLN A 7 -3.09 5.37 -21.21
C GLN A 7 -2.18 4.77 -20.13
N PRO A 8 -0.95 5.28 -19.89
CA PRO A 8 -0.12 4.81 -18.77
C PRO A 8 -0.85 4.98 -17.42
N ALA A 9 -0.79 3.96 -16.55
CA ALA A 9 -1.38 4.02 -15.22
C ALA A 9 -0.32 4.31 -14.14
N GLU A 10 -0.54 5.34 -13.32
CA GLU A 10 0.35 5.68 -12.19
C GLU A 10 -0.41 5.69 -10.84
N LYS A 11 0.26 5.22 -9.77
CA LYS A 11 -0.22 5.30 -8.38
C LYS A 11 -1.65 4.72 -8.18
N ILE A 12 -2.64 5.54 -7.78
CA ILE A 12 -4.03 5.11 -7.55
C ILE A 12 -4.71 4.49 -8.77
N ASP A 13 -4.24 4.83 -9.97
CA ASP A 13 -4.72 4.26 -11.21
C ASP A 13 -4.56 2.75 -11.22
N LYS A 14 -3.57 2.19 -10.51
CA LYS A 14 -3.33 0.73 -10.47
C LYS A 14 -4.49 -0.05 -9.82
N ILE A 15 -5.04 0.43 -8.69
CA ILE A 15 -6.25 -0.18 -8.07
C ILE A 15 -7.46 0.01 -8.99
N MET A 16 -7.61 1.21 -9.54
CA MET A 16 -8.71 1.52 -10.45
C MET A 16 -8.62 0.67 -11.72
N LEU A 17 -7.42 0.39 -12.21
CA LEU A 17 -7.14 -0.43 -13.38
C LEU A 17 -7.53 -1.90 -13.15
N LEU A 18 -7.14 -2.48 -12.01
CA LEU A 18 -7.63 -3.81 -11.61
C LEU A 18 -9.18 -3.85 -11.59
N SER A 19 -9.81 -2.81 -11.07
CA SER A 19 -11.27 -2.69 -11.06
C SER A 19 -11.86 -2.54 -12.48
N MET A 20 -11.22 -1.76 -13.36
CA MET A 20 -11.64 -1.57 -14.74
C MET A 20 -11.54 -2.89 -15.52
N TRP A 21 -10.44 -3.63 -15.38
CA TRP A 21 -10.29 -4.98 -15.94
C TRP A 21 -11.35 -5.93 -15.41
N ALA A 22 -11.59 -5.97 -14.09
CA ALA A 22 -12.63 -6.78 -13.50
C ALA A 22 -14.02 -6.44 -14.07
N LYS A 23 -14.32 -5.16 -14.30
CA LYS A 23 -15.59 -4.73 -14.92
C LYS A 23 -15.68 -5.13 -16.40
N ALA A 24 -14.60 -4.96 -17.16
CA ALA A 24 -14.54 -5.34 -18.58
C ALA A 24 -14.76 -6.84 -18.76
N LEU A 25 -14.00 -7.66 -18.02
CA LEU A 25 -14.13 -9.12 -18.03
C LEU A 25 -15.54 -9.56 -17.57
N LYS A 26 -16.15 -8.87 -16.60
CA LYS A 26 -17.52 -9.17 -16.17
C LYS A 26 -18.53 -8.94 -17.29
N ASN A 27 -18.39 -7.86 -18.05
CA ASN A 27 -19.26 -7.54 -19.17
C ASN A 27 -19.09 -8.55 -20.32
N GLU A 28 -17.85 -8.89 -20.66
CA GLU A 28 -17.53 -9.88 -21.68
C GLU A 28 -18.12 -11.25 -21.33
N ARG A 29 -17.94 -11.70 -20.09
CA ARG A 29 -18.46 -12.99 -19.62
C ARG A 29 -20.00 -13.02 -19.56
N ALA A 30 -20.66 -11.92 -19.23
CA ALA A 30 -22.13 -11.83 -19.28
C ALA A 30 -22.68 -11.96 -20.71
N GLN A 31 -21.92 -11.54 -21.73
CA GLN A 31 -22.29 -11.77 -23.14
C GLN A 31 -22.15 -13.25 -23.52
N ILE A 32 -21.18 -13.95 -22.94
CA ILE A 32 -20.93 -15.39 -23.16
C ILE A 32 -21.93 -16.26 -22.38
N GLU A 33 -22.34 -15.90 -21.16
CA GLU A 33 -23.32 -16.66 -20.37
C GLU A 33 -24.67 -16.82 -21.11
N ASN A 34 -25.04 -15.87 -21.98
CA ASN A 34 -26.20 -15.99 -22.87
C ASN A 34 -26.06 -17.12 -23.93
N SER A 35 -24.92 -17.84 -23.97
CA SER A 35 -24.58 -18.91 -24.91
C SER A 35 -24.43 -20.32 -24.27
N LEU A 36 -25.05 -20.56 -23.11
CA LEU A 36 -25.14 -21.86 -22.39
C LEU A 36 -23.86 -22.38 -21.68
N GLN A 37 -22.75 -21.64 -21.67
CA GLN A 37 -21.57 -22.00 -20.87
C GLN A 37 -21.60 -21.35 -19.48
N ALA A 38 -21.34 -22.14 -18.43
CA ALA A 38 -21.20 -21.66 -17.06
C ALA A 38 -19.84 -20.95 -16.90
N VAL A 39 -19.84 -19.62 -16.95
CA VAL A 39 -18.63 -18.82 -16.77
C VAL A 39 -18.46 -18.44 -15.30
N LYS A 40 -17.23 -18.47 -14.77
CA LYS A 40 -16.96 -18.03 -13.39
C LYS A 40 -17.27 -16.53 -13.24
N LYS A 41 -18.20 -16.19 -12.33
CA LYS A 41 -18.46 -14.81 -11.95
C LYS A 41 -17.24 -14.18 -11.26
N ILE A 42 -16.95 -12.94 -11.61
CA ILE A 42 -15.87 -12.16 -11.01
C ILE A 42 -16.28 -11.65 -9.62
N ILE A 43 -15.41 -11.89 -8.64
CA ILE A 43 -15.54 -11.40 -7.27
C ILE A 43 -14.61 -10.20 -7.09
N THR A 44 -15.14 -9.09 -6.58
CA THR A 44 -14.40 -7.84 -6.38
C THR A 44 -14.12 -7.59 -4.90
N ALA A 45 -12.97 -8.05 -4.44
CA ALA A 45 -12.50 -7.93 -3.06
C ALA A 45 -11.35 -6.92 -2.87
N GLY A 46 -10.93 -6.19 -3.91
CA GLY A 46 -9.86 -5.18 -3.80
C GLY A 46 -10.34 -3.76 -3.49
N MET A 47 -11.63 -3.45 -3.68
CA MET A 47 -12.18 -2.10 -3.49
C MET A 47 -13.04 -1.96 -2.25
N GLY A 48 -12.81 -0.88 -1.50
CA GLY A 48 -13.54 -0.56 -0.27
C GLY A 48 -14.97 -0.08 -0.48
N LYS A 49 -15.92 -1.00 -0.67
CA LYS A 49 -17.34 -0.70 -0.87
C LYS A 49 -18.17 -1.03 0.38
N PRO A 50 -18.83 -0.04 1.02
CA PRO A 50 -19.81 -0.36 2.05
C PRO A 50 -21.06 -1.02 1.46
N THR A 51 -21.65 -1.95 2.21
CA THR A 51 -22.79 -2.78 1.82
C THR A 51 -23.85 -2.86 2.91
N LEU A 52 -23.60 -2.28 4.10
CA LEU A 52 -24.67 -2.07 5.08
C LEU A 52 -25.74 -1.17 4.43
N PRO A 53 -27.05 -1.45 4.63
CA PRO A 53 -28.09 -0.54 4.21
C PRO A 53 -27.84 0.88 4.71
N ILE A 54 -28.14 1.87 3.86
CA ILE A 54 -28.06 3.28 4.20
C ILE A 54 -28.93 3.60 5.42
N SER A 55 -28.47 4.50 6.30
CA SER A 55 -29.21 4.86 7.52
C SER A 55 -30.60 5.40 7.18
N MET A 56 -31.59 4.97 7.97
CA MET A 56 -32.95 5.47 7.88
C MET A 56 -33.03 6.97 8.17
N HIS A 57 -32.15 7.52 9.01
CA HIS A 57 -32.06 8.95 9.26
C HIS A 57 -31.66 9.72 8.01
N THR A 58 -30.68 9.21 7.25
CA THR A 58 -30.26 9.80 5.97
C THR A 58 -31.42 9.80 4.98
N ILE A 59 -32.08 8.64 4.79
CA ILE A 59 -33.21 8.51 3.86
C ILE A 59 -34.37 9.42 4.26
N THR A 60 -34.72 9.44 5.55
CA THR A 60 -35.79 10.29 6.08
C THR A 60 -35.52 11.75 5.77
N PHE A 61 -34.29 12.22 5.99
CA PHE A 61 -33.94 13.60 5.69
C PHE A 61 -34.00 13.91 4.19
N LEU A 62 -33.46 13.04 3.33
CA LEU A 62 -33.49 13.24 1.89
C LEU A 62 -34.93 13.25 1.35
N LEU A 63 -35.80 12.36 1.81
CA LEU A 63 -37.22 12.36 1.45
C LEU A 63 -37.91 13.64 1.91
N PHE A 64 -37.61 14.12 3.12
CA PHE A 64 -38.12 15.39 3.61
C PHE A 64 -37.67 16.56 2.72
N TYR A 65 -36.38 16.62 2.36
CA TYR A 65 -35.83 17.64 1.47
C TYR A 65 -36.55 17.66 0.11
N TRP A 66 -36.70 16.49 -0.52
CA TRP A 66 -37.36 16.41 -1.83
C TRP A 66 -38.86 16.67 -1.77
N LYS A 67 -39.55 16.27 -0.70
CA LYS A 67 -40.94 16.61 -0.47
C LYS A 67 -41.12 18.13 -0.30
N TYR A 68 -40.21 18.80 0.40
CA TYR A 68 -40.22 20.26 0.50
C TYR A 68 -40.08 20.91 -0.89
N MET A 69 -39.16 20.42 -1.72
CA MET A 69 -39.02 20.89 -3.11
C MET A 69 -40.29 20.63 -3.94
N GLU A 70 -40.93 19.47 -3.77
CA GLU A 70 -42.18 19.13 -4.46
C GLU A 70 -43.30 20.13 -4.12
N GLU A 71 -43.45 20.51 -2.85
CA GLU A 71 -44.45 21.49 -2.42
C GLU A 71 -44.18 22.88 -2.98
N ILE A 72 -42.90 23.27 -3.12
CA ILE A 72 -42.51 24.49 -3.81
C ILE A 72 -42.92 24.45 -5.29
N VAL A 73 -42.64 23.34 -5.99
CA VAL A 73 -43.00 23.16 -7.40
C VAL A 73 -44.52 23.18 -7.59
N LYS A 74 -45.30 22.54 -6.70
CA LYS A 74 -46.77 22.60 -6.77
C LYS A 74 -47.30 24.03 -6.67
N LYS A 75 -46.75 24.84 -5.76
CA LYS A 75 -47.09 26.27 -5.67
C LYS A 75 -46.73 26.98 -6.97
N ALA A 76 -45.54 26.73 -7.52
CA ALA A 76 -45.08 27.27 -8.81
C ALA A 76 -46.07 27.01 -9.96
N MET A 77 -46.55 25.76 -10.07
CA MET A 77 -47.47 25.35 -11.13
C MET A 77 -48.83 26.04 -11.02
N THR A 78 -49.27 26.41 -9.81
CA THR A 78 -50.55 27.09 -9.61
C THR A 78 -50.47 28.60 -9.77
N ASN A 79 -49.36 29.23 -9.38
CA ASN A 79 -49.14 30.67 -9.55
C ASN A 79 -47.64 31.00 -9.38
N LEU A 80 -46.93 31.17 -10.50
CA LEU A 80 -45.50 31.47 -10.52
C LEU A 80 -45.19 32.85 -9.88
N GLU A 81 -46.09 33.82 -9.98
CA GLU A 81 -45.92 35.18 -9.45
C GLU A 81 -46.04 35.25 -7.92
N LYS A 82 -46.55 34.19 -7.28
CA LYS A 82 -46.67 34.09 -5.80
C LYS A 82 -45.51 33.37 -5.14
N LEU A 83 -44.53 32.92 -5.92
CA LEU A 83 -43.29 32.40 -5.36
C LEU A 83 -42.40 33.57 -4.95
N GLU A 84 -42.03 33.60 -3.68
CA GLU A 84 -40.96 34.49 -3.20
C GLU A 84 -39.63 34.10 -3.86
N ASP A 85 -38.65 35.01 -3.92
CA ASP A 85 -37.33 34.81 -4.54
C ASP A 85 -36.49 33.66 -3.91
N GLU A 86 -37.00 32.95 -2.90
CA GLU A 86 -36.32 31.89 -2.13
C GLU A 86 -36.49 30.46 -2.69
N VAL A 87 -36.89 30.31 -3.96
CA VAL A 87 -37.30 29.02 -4.55
C VAL A 87 -36.18 28.26 -5.26
N ALA A 88 -35.10 28.95 -5.62
CA ALA A 88 -33.96 28.32 -6.26
C ALA A 88 -33.25 27.36 -5.30
N ILE A 89 -32.80 26.21 -5.83
CA ILE A 89 -31.74 25.43 -5.17
C ILE A 89 -30.43 26.21 -5.39
N ASP A 90 -30.26 27.27 -4.61
CA ASP A 90 -29.16 28.20 -4.75
C ASP A 90 -27.91 27.75 -3.98
N TYR A 91 -26.80 28.44 -4.23
CA TYR A 91 -25.54 28.29 -3.51
C TYR A 91 -25.77 28.38 -2.00
N GLY A 92 -25.09 27.49 -1.27
CA GLY A 92 -25.07 27.49 0.18
C GLY A 92 -23.91 28.32 0.71
N HIS A 93 -23.85 28.46 2.03
CA HIS A 93 -22.65 29.01 2.65
C HIS A 93 -21.45 28.10 2.33
N PRO A 94 -20.29 28.63 1.88
CA PRO A 94 -19.17 27.80 1.41
C PRO A 94 -18.60 26.79 2.42
N GLN A 95 -18.69 27.13 3.71
CA GLN A 95 -18.31 26.24 4.81
C GLN A 95 -19.36 25.16 5.12
N GLY A 96 -20.58 25.38 4.64
CA GLY A 96 -21.80 24.65 4.98
C GLY A 96 -22.84 25.55 5.65
N ASP A 97 -24.11 25.25 5.38
CA ASP A 97 -25.24 25.99 5.92
C ASP A 97 -25.24 25.93 7.46
N ILE A 98 -25.59 27.04 8.11
CA ILE A 98 -25.42 27.20 9.56
C ILE A 98 -26.09 26.09 10.36
N LYS A 99 -27.33 25.72 10.02
CA LYS A 99 -28.07 24.63 10.69
C LYS A 99 -27.35 23.27 10.58
N ALA A 100 -26.67 23.03 9.45
CA ALA A 100 -25.92 21.79 9.25
C ALA A 100 -24.68 21.77 10.13
N ARG A 101 -23.98 22.91 10.21
CA ARG A 101 -22.80 23.07 11.06
C ARG A 101 -23.16 23.01 12.55
N GLU A 102 -24.27 23.59 12.99
CA GLU A 102 -24.78 23.49 14.36
C GLU A 102 -25.11 22.06 14.74
N THR A 103 -25.87 21.36 13.88
CA THR A 103 -26.25 19.96 14.11
C THR A 103 -25.00 19.06 14.15
N MET A 104 -24.07 19.26 13.22
CA MET A 104 -22.82 18.49 13.18
C MET A 104 -21.93 18.81 14.39
N ALA A 105 -21.81 20.07 14.80
CA ALA A 105 -21.02 20.47 15.96
C ALA A 105 -21.59 19.87 17.26
N LYS A 106 -22.91 19.79 17.40
CA LYS A 106 -23.55 19.05 18.50
C LYS A 106 -23.15 17.57 18.45
N ALA A 107 -23.34 16.91 17.32
CA ALA A 107 -22.96 15.51 17.16
C ALA A 107 -21.49 15.28 17.51
N MET A 108 -20.57 16.10 16.97
CA MET A 108 -19.15 15.98 17.25
C MET A 108 -18.79 16.27 18.70
N THR A 109 -19.52 17.15 19.38
CA THR A 109 -19.35 17.36 20.82
C THR A 109 -19.64 16.07 21.60
N ASP A 110 -20.73 15.38 21.24
CA ASP A 110 -21.13 14.11 21.86
C ASP A 110 -20.11 13.00 21.54
N TRP A 111 -19.61 12.94 20.31
CA TRP A 111 -18.63 11.94 19.86
C TRP A 111 -17.24 12.11 20.50
N TYR A 112 -16.73 13.34 20.57
CA TYR A 112 -15.38 13.58 21.09
C TYR A 112 -15.34 13.86 22.58
N GLY A 113 -16.49 14.13 23.22
CA GLY A 113 -16.56 14.52 24.63
C GLY A 113 -15.93 15.87 24.94
N VAL A 114 -15.76 16.73 23.93
CA VAL A 114 -15.26 18.10 24.06
C VAL A 114 -16.14 19.04 23.26
N LYS A 115 -16.34 20.28 23.73
CA LYS A 115 -17.14 21.26 23.00
C LYS A 115 -16.55 21.53 21.62
N ILE A 116 -17.39 21.37 20.59
CA ILE A 116 -17.16 21.74 19.20
C ILE A 116 -18.19 22.80 18.82
N ASN A 117 -17.75 23.85 18.13
CA ASN A 117 -18.57 24.95 17.67
C ASN A 117 -18.80 24.88 16.14
N PRO A 118 -19.90 25.47 15.63
CA PRO A 118 -20.21 25.42 14.19
C PRO A 118 -19.13 26.03 13.30
N GLU A 119 -18.34 26.98 13.79
CA GLU A 119 -17.25 27.64 13.06
C GLU A 119 -16.05 26.71 12.85
N GLU A 120 -15.96 25.63 13.62
CA GLU A 120 -14.88 24.65 13.54
C GLU A 120 -15.18 23.54 12.52
N ILE A 121 -16.38 23.53 11.90
CA ILE A 121 -16.82 22.50 10.96
C ILE A 121 -16.81 23.05 9.53
N LEU A 122 -16.21 22.31 8.60
CA LEU A 122 -16.25 22.58 7.16
C LEU A 122 -16.75 21.33 6.42
N PHE A 123 -17.87 21.42 5.70
CA PHE A 123 -18.33 20.32 4.85
C PHE A 123 -17.59 20.28 3.52
N THR A 124 -17.21 19.09 3.07
CA THR A 124 -16.46 18.88 1.82
C THR A 124 -17.10 17.81 0.95
N SER A 125 -16.78 17.86 -0.35
CA SER A 125 -17.22 16.87 -1.35
C SER A 125 -16.48 15.54 -1.19
N GLY A 126 -16.85 14.80 -0.14
CA GLY A 126 -16.27 13.51 0.21
C GLY A 126 -14.91 13.62 0.91
N GLY A 127 -14.46 12.51 1.51
CA GLY A 127 -13.20 12.48 2.28
C GLY A 127 -11.97 12.77 1.42
N ALA A 128 -11.96 12.29 0.17
CA ALA A 128 -10.91 12.60 -0.81
C ALA A 128 -10.83 14.11 -1.09
N GLY A 129 -11.99 14.77 -1.28
CA GLY A 129 -12.05 16.22 -1.41
C GLY A 129 -11.59 16.95 -0.15
N GLY A 130 -11.95 16.44 1.03
CA GLY A 130 -11.49 17.00 2.32
C GLY A 130 -9.98 16.90 2.51
N LEU A 131 -9.38 15.73 2.24
CA LEU A 131 -7.93 15.56 2.27
C LEU A 131 -7.25 16.45 1.23
N ARG A 132 -7.82 16.59 0.04
CA ARG A 132 -7.30 17.51 -0.99
C ARG A 132 -7.31 18.96 -0.51
N VAL A 133 -8.39 19.41 0.12
CA VAL A 133 -8.45 20.75 0.76
C VAL A 133 -7.31 20.91 1.76
N VAL A 134 -7.09 19.93 2.65
CA VAL A 134 -5.99 19.98 3.63
C VAL A 134 -4.63 20.06 2.95
N PHE A 135 -4.35 19.22 1.96
CA PHE A 135 -3.06 19.19 1.27
C PHE A 135 -2.78 20.47 0.47
N ASP A 136 -3.79 21.00 -0.24
CA ASP A 136 -3.66 22.28 -0.98
C ASP A 136 -3.47 23.46 -0.02
N THR A 137 -4.13 23.47 1.14
CA THR A 137 -3.90 24.49 2.17
C THR A 137 -2.48 24.43 2.74
N LEU A 138 -1.97 23.23 3.04
CA LEU A 138 -0.59 23.05 3.51
C LEU A 138 0.42 23.42 2.42
N TYR A 139 0.17 23.07 1.16
CA TYR A 139 0.99 23.50 0.04
C TYR A 139 1.02 25.03 -0.08
N GLY A 140 -0.12 25.71 0.07
CA GLY A 140 -0.16 27.17 0.11
C GLY A 140 0.78 27.78 1.17
N ARG A 141 0.88 27.16 2.35
CA ARG A 141 1.76 27.58 3.45
C ARG A 141 3.24 27.25 3.24
N TYR A 142 3.53 26.16 2.54
CA TYR A 142 4.86 25.55 2.51
C TYR A 142 5.43 25.40 1.10
N LYS A 143 4.85 26.01 0.07
CA LYS A 143 5.33 25.97 -1.32
C LYS A 143 6.79 26.37 -1.52
N GLN A 144 7.34 27.19 -0.60
CA GLN A 144 8.74 27.60 -0.57
C GLN A 144 9.69 26.50 -0.06
N ILE A 145 9.16 25.46 0.59
CA ILE A 145 9.91 24.30 1.07
C ILE A 145 9.84 23.23 -0.02
N PRO A 146 10.97 22.87 -0.64
CA PRO A 146 10.97 21.89 -1.71
C PRO A 146 10.48 20.55 -1.19
N ASN A 147 9.38 20.04 -1.76
CA ASN A 147 8.81 18.73 -1.42
C ASN A 147 8.70 18.48 0.10
N TYR A 148 8.08 19.42 0.83
CA TYR A 148 7.88 19.28 2.28
C TYR A 148 7.30 17.91 2.65
N ARG A 149 7.64 17.41 3.84
CA ARG A 149 7.29 16.05 4.25
C ARG A 149 6.03 15.99 5.09
N ILE A 150 5.24 14.95 4.84
CA ILE A 150 4.17 14.49 5.73
C ILE A 150 4.58 13.11 6.27
N ILE A 151 4.69 13.00 7.59
CA ILE A 151 5.06 11.75 8.26
C ILE A 151 3.79 10.92 8.49
N THR A 152 3.78 9.65 8.09
CA THR A 152 2.58 8.79 8.20
C THR A 152 2.96 7.31 8.37
N PRO A 153 2.14 6.48 9.04
CA PRO A 153 2.31 5.03 9.07
C PRO A 153 2.30 4.39 7.68
N PHE A 154 3.16 3.39 7.48
CA PHE A 154 3.21 2.54 6.27
C PHE A 154 2.90 1.08 6.65
N PRO A 155 1.93 0.41 5.99
CA PRO A 155 1.18 0.87 4.81
C PRO A 155 0.19 2.01 5.09
N HIS A 156 -0.07 2.81 4.06
CA HIS A 156 -0.93 4.01 4.12
C HIS A 156 -2.06 3.98 3.09
N TYR A 157 -3.12 4.76 3.30
CA TYR A 157 -4.17 4.91 2.28
C TYR A 157 -3.65 5.65 1.06
N THR A 158 -3.83 5.05 -0.12
CA THR A 158 -3.19 5.45 -1.39
C THR A 158 -3.28 6.96 -1.73
N LEU A 159 -4.41 7.61 -1.40
CA LEU A 159 -4.59 9.04 -1.66
C LEU A 159 -3.55 9.95 -0.99
N TYR A 160 -2.90 9.49 0.08
CA TYR A 160 -1.88 10.31 0.76
C TYR A 160 -0.63 10.48 -0.11
N SER A 161 -0.29 9.53 -0.98
CA SER A 161 0.91 9.58 -1.86
C SER A 161 0.64 10.18 -3.25
N ASP A 162 -0.63 10.39 -3.60
CA ASP A 162 -1.02 10.85 -4.94
C ASP A 162 -0.78 12.35 -5.12
N TYR A 163 -0.75 13.11 -4.03
CA TYR A 163 -0.56 14.55 -4.10
C TYR A 163 0.91 14.91 -4.44
N PRO A 164 1.16 15.63 -5.55
CA PRO A 164 2.50 15.79 -6.09
C PRO A 164 3.37 16.81 -5.34
N HIS A 165 2.78 17.65 -4.49
CA HIS A 165 3.49 18.77 -3.86
C HIS A 165 4.04 18.48 -2.46
N HIS A 166 3.87 17.26 -1.94
CA HIS A 166 4.52 16.79 -0.72
C HIS A 166 5.17 15.44 -0.93
N ARG A 167 6.04 15.05 -0.01
CA ARG A 167 6.57 13.68 0.10
C ARG A 167 6.08 13.03 1.37
N LEU A 168 5.72 11.76 1.30
CA LEU A 168 5.49 10.98 2.51
C LEU A 168 6.84 10.57 3.12
N HIS A 169 6.92 10.62 4.44
CA HIS A 169 8.01 10.03 5.20
C HIS A 169 7.43 8.90 6.06
N PRO A 170 7.95 7.67 5.96
CA PRO A 170 7.29 6.50 6.53
C PRO A 170 7.56 6.37 8.03
N VAL A 171 6.51 6.06 8.79
CA VAL A 171 6.62 5.31 10.05
C VAL A 171 6.43 3.84 9.69
N ASP A 172 7.51 3.06 9.74
CA ASP A 172 7.49 1.64 9.34
C ASP A 172 6.84 0.77 10.42
N VAL A 173 5.50 0.78 10.47
CA VAL A 173 4.75 0.01 11.47
C VAL A 173 4.82 -1.48 11.20
N MET A 174 5.25 -1.93 10.03
CA MET A 174 5.42 -3.37 9.74
C MET A 174 6.52 -4.03 10.59
N LYS A 175 7.41 -3.23 11.20
CA LYS A 175 8.43 -3.66 12.17
C LYS A 175 7.95 -3.62 13.63
N GLU A 176 6.79 -3.01 13.87
CA GLU A 176 6.23 -2.85 15.21
C GLU A 176 5.29 -4.00 15.57
N PRO A 177 5.21 -4.39 16.87
CA PRO A 177 4.31 -5.46 17.32
C PRO A 177 2.85 -5.24 16.89
N GLY A 178 2.30 -6.23 16.20
CA GLY A 178 0.93 -6.21 15.69
C GLY A 178 0.66 -5.16 14.62
N TYR A 179 1.71 -4.63 13.99
CA TYR A 179 1.66 -3.59 12.95
C TYR A 179 0.97 -2.31 13.37
N ARG A 180 1.25 -1.85 14.59
CA ARG A 180 0.59 -0.68 15.20
C ARG A 180 1.50 0.53 15.17
N LEU A 181 0.90 1.71 15.04
CA LEU A 181 1.60 2.96 15.30
C LEU A 181 1.92 3.07 16.79
N THR A 182 3.21 3.14 17.12
CA THR A 182 3.71 3.40 18.46
C THR A 182 4.28 4.82 18.54
N ALA A 183 4.29 5.40 19.74
CA ALA A 183 4.90 6.70 19.99
C ALA A 183 6.41 6.67 19.70
N GLU A 184 7.08 5.56 20.01
CA GLU A 184 8.51 5.35 19.75
C GLU A 184 8.81 5.36 18.25
N ALA A 185 8.08 4.56 17.46
CA ALA A 185 8.25 4.54 16.01
C ALA A 185 7.94 5.92 15.37
N LEU A 186 6.91 6.61 15.87
CA LEU A 186 6.58 7.96 15.40
C LEU A 186 7.70 8.95 15.72
N GLU A 187 8.22 8.98 16.95
CA GLU A 187 9.28 9.90 17.36
C GLU A 187 10.56 9.66 16.56
N LYS A 188 10.94 8.39 16.37
CA LYS A 188 12.08 8.01 15.54
C LYS A 188 11.92 8.48 14.10
N SER A 189 10.77 8.24 13.48
CA SER A 189 10.48 8.69 12.11
C SER A 189 10.48 10.23 11.99
N ILE A 190 9.98 10.95 13.00
CA ILE A 190 10.09 12.42 13.02
C ILE A 190 11.56 12.86 13.01
N GLN A 191 12.41 12.25 13.85
CA GLN A 191 13.84 12.57 13.92
C GLN A 191 14.54 12.28 12.58
N GLU A 192 14.32 11.10 12.01
CA GLU A 192 14.84 10.70 10.69
C GLU A 192 14.40 11.67 9.58
N ALA A 193 13.15 12.16 9.61
CA ALA A 193 12.66 13.15 8.66
C ALA A 193 13.41 14.49 8.76
N TYR A 194 13.70 14.96 9.97
CA TYR A 194 14.47 16.19 10.18
C TYR A 194 15.94 16.02 9.76
N GLU A 195 16.56 14.88 10.08
CA GLU A 195 17.92 14.55 9.64
C GLU A 195 18.03 14.51 8.12
N LEU A 196 17.06 13.87 7.44
CA LEU A 196 17.03 13.83 5.99
C LEU A 196 16.81 15.23 5.38
N ALA A 197 16.00 16.06 6.03
CA ALA A 197 15.77 17.43 5.59
C ALA A 197 17.03 18.31 5.65
N GLN A 198 18.04 17.97 6.47
CA GLN A 198 19.35 18.65 6.44
C GLN A 198 20.10 18.38 5.13
N LYS A 199 19.82 17.25 4.46
CA LYS A 199 20.48 16.84 3.22
C LYS A 199 19.77 17.35 1.97
N ASP A 200 18.44 17.44 1.99
CA ASP A 200 17.65 17.76 0.78
C ASP A 200 16.67 18.94 0.92
N GLY A 201 16.61 19.59 2.08
CA GLY A 201 15.77 20.76 2.33
C GLY A 201 14.27 20.48 2.56
N GLY A 202 13.81 19.22 2.43
CA GLY A 202 12.39 18.86 2.56
C GLY A 202 11.90 18.77 4.01
N LEU A 203 11.74 19.89 4.70
CA LEU A 203 11.36 19.88 6.12
C LEU A 203 10.01 19.16 6.37
N PRO A 204 9.90 18.36 7.45
CA PRO A 204 8.60 17.82 7.87
C PRO A 204 7.69 18.94 8.36
N LYS A 205 6.42 18.91 7.91
CA LYS A 205 5.41 19.92 8.21
C LYS A 205 4.07 19.37 8.66
N ALA A 206 3.85 18.07 8.54
CA ALA A 206 2.68 17.43 9.11
C ALA A 206 2.95 15.99 9.55
N VAL A 207 2.12 15.50 10.47
CA VAL A 207 1.93 14.10 10.80
C VAL A 207 0.51 13.73 10.41
N LEU A 208 0.34 12.68 9.60
CA LEU A 208 -0.95 12.13 9.21
C LEU A 208 -1.15 10.78 9.90
N ILE A 209 -2.21 10.67 10.68
CA ILE A 209 -2.61 9.44 11.37
C ILE A 209 -3.98 9.02 10.86
N CYS A 210 -4.07 7.81 10.31
CA CYS A 210 -5.33 7.17 9.98
C CYS A 210 -5.72 6.21 11.12
N ASN A 211 -6.82 6.52 11.82
CA ASN A 211 -7.28 5.73 12.95
C ASN A 211 -8.82 5.69 12.98
N PRO A 212 -9.46 4.53 12.74
CA PRO A 212 -8.87 3.22 12.43
C PRO A 212 -8.08 3.19 11.12
N ASN A 213 -6.98 2.44 11.09
CA ASN A 213 -6.08 2.43 9.96
C ASN A 213 -6.65 1.66 8.75
N ASN A 214 -6.50 2.22 7.55
CA ASN A 214 -6.62 1.52 6.28
C ASN A 214 -5.24 1.52 5.60
N PRO A 215 -4.64 0.35 5.31
CA PRO A 215 -5.27 -0.96 5.14
C PRO A 215 -5.20 -1.94 6.32
N LEU A 216 -4.57 -1.57 7.45
CA LEU A 216 -4.25 -2.53 8.51
C LEU A 216 -5.47 -2.94 9.36
N GLY A 217 -6.49 -2.10 9.46
CA GLY A 217 -7.63 -2.33 10.35
C GLY A 217 -7.29 -2.20 11.84
N THR A 218 -6.10 -1.71 12.19
CA THR A 218 -5.67 -1.50 13.57
C THR A 218 -6.30 -0.23 14.17
N VAL A 219 -6.52 -0.24 15.48
CA VAL A 219 -6.95 0.94 16.26
C VAL A 219 -5.88 1.29 17.29
N ILE A 220 -5.58 2.59 17.40
CA ILE A 220 -4.65 3.10 18.41
C ILE A 220 -5.35 3.13 19.76
N SER A 221 -4.76 2.50 20.77
CA SER A 221 -5.29 2.49 22.13
C SER A 221 -5.19 3.86 22.81
N GLU A 222 -6.01 4.10 23.84
CA GLU A 222 -5.97 5.36 24.57
C GLU A 222 -4.58 5.64 25.17
N GLU A 223 -3.96 4.61 25.78
CA GLU A 223 -2.64 4.71 26.39
C GLU A 223 -1.56 5.04 25.36
N GLU A 224 -1.62 4.42 24.18
CA GLU A 224 -0.64 4.71 23.12
C GLU A 224 -0.88 6.09 22.51
N PHE A 225 -2.13 6.53 22.36
CA PHE A 225 -2.41 7.89 21.93
C PHE A 225 -1.95 8.96 22.92
N LYS A 226 -2.01 8.70 24.23
CA LYS A 226 -1.43 9.60 25.25
C LYS A 226 0.06 9.78 25.03
N LYS A 227 0.79 8.69 24.73
CA LYS A 227 2.23 8.76 24.43
C LYS A 227 2.51 9.47 23.10
N ILE A 228 1.74 9.19 22.06
CA ILE A 228 1.82 9.88 20.76
C ILE A 228 1.60 11.38 20.95
N ALA A 229 0.62 11.79 21.76
CA ALA A 229 0.41 13.20 22.09
C ALA A 229 1.64 13.84 22.77
N GLN A 230 2.34 13.11 23.65
CA GLN A 230 3.59 13.61 24.25
C GLN A 230 4.69 13.80 23.20
N VAL A 231 4.83 12.88 22.25
CA VAL A 231 5.75 13.03 21.13
C VAL A 231 5.40 14.27 20.33
N LEU A 232 4.14 14.41 19.91
CA LEU A 232 3.69 15.53 19.10
C LEU A 232 3.96 16.88 19.79
N ARG A 233 3.78 17.00 21.11
CA ARG A 233 4.09 18.23 21.88
C ARG A 233 5.55 18.69 21.76
N LYS A 234 6.50 17.77 21.56
CA LYS A 234 7.92 18.09 21.33
C LYS A 234 8.16 18.79 19.99
N TYR A 235 7.23 18.65 19.04
CA TYR A 235 7.35 19.14 17.67
C TYR A 235 6.18 20.08 17.32
N PRO A 236 6.13 21.31 17.88
CA PRO A 236 4.98 22.21 17.74
C PRO A 236 4.72 22.68 16.30
N ASP A 237 5.72 22.65 15.42
CA ASP A 237 5.63 23.10 14.03
C ASP A 237 4.96 22.10 13.08
N LEU A 238 4.67 20.87 13.54
CA LEU A 238 3.99 19.87 12.74
C LEU A 238 2.47 20.06 12.81
N HIS A 239 1.81 20.16 11.66
CA HIS A 239 0.35 20.06 11.60
C HIS A 239 -0.08 18.60 11.83
N ILE A 240 -1.17 18.36 12.55
CA ILE A 240 -1.68 17.00 12.79
C ILE A 240 -2.90 16.79 11.91
N ILE A 241 -2.89 15.74 11.09
CA ILE A 241 -4.03 15.32 10.28
C ILE A 241 -4.52 14.00 10.84
N LEU A 242 -5.77 13.96 11.31
CA LEU A 242 -6.43 12.74 11.75
C LEU A 242 -7.45 12.31 10.70
N ASP A 243 -7.14 11.24 9.97
CA ASP A 243 -8.10 10.59 9.09
C ASP A 243 -8.91 9.57 9.91
N GLU A 244 -10.15 9.94 10.21
CA GLU A 244 -11.11 9.18 11.01
C GLU A 244 -12.25 8.62 10.13
N ALA A 245 -11.99 8.34 8.85
CA ALA A 245 -13.01 7.90 7.90
C ALA A 245 -13.71 6.58 8.27
N TYR A 246 -13.13 5.77 9.17
CA TYR A 246 -13.65 4.47 9.59
C TYR A 246 -14.11 4.42 11.05
N THR A 247 -14.20 5.55 11.75
CA THR A 247 -14.49 5.59 13.20
C THR A 247 -15.79 4.87 13.58
N GLU A 248 -16.82 4.90 12.73
CA GLU A 248 -18.07 4.19 13.02
C GLU A 248 -17.94 2.66 12.77
N MET A 249 -16.93 2.22 12.02
CA MET A 249 -16.74 0.83 11.60
C MET A 249 -15.68 0.14 12.47
N THR A 250 -15.90 0.12 13.78
CA THR A 250 -14.94 -0.43 14.74
C THR A 250 -15.54 -1.50 15.63
N TYR A 251 -14.71 -2.48 15.97
CA TYR A 251 -15.03 -3.63 16.81
C TYR A 251 -14.55 -3.46 18.25
N VAL A 252 -13.76 -2.41 18.48
CA VAL A 252 -13.25 -1.96 19.77
C VAL A 252 -13.62 -0.49 19.96
N ASP A 253 -13.40 0.04 21.17
CA ASP A 253 -13.61 1.46 21.42
C ASP A 253 -12.49 2.30 20.81
N VAL A 254 -12.87 3.40 20.15
CA VAL A 254 -11.93 4.34 19.54
C VAL A 254 -11.75 5.54 20.47
N PRO A 255 -10.53 5.79 20.97
CA PRO A 255 -10.27 6.92 21.85
C PRO A 255 -10.34 8.26 21.09
N SER A 256 -10.93 9.28 21.73
CA SER A 256 -10.99 10.65 21.20
C SER A 256 -9.66 11.37 21.42
N PHE A 257 -8.94 11.65 20.32
CA PHE A 257 -7.68 12.41 20.39
C PHE A 257 -7.88 13.81 20.96
N TYR A 258 -8.99 14.47 20.63
CA TYR A 258 -9.32 15.80 21.15
C TYR A 258 -9.56 15.82 22.67
N LYS A 259 -10.04 14.72 23.23
CA LYS A 259 -10.19 14.57 24.69
C LYS A 259 -8.85 14.27 25.36
N ILE A 260 -8.01 13.46 24.72
CA ILE A 260 -6.68 13.08 25.23
C ILE A 260 -5.70 14.27 25.19
N ALA A 261 -5.75 15.06 24.13
CA ALA A 261 -4.83 16.16 23.87
C ALA A 261 -5.56 17.45 23.46
N PRO A 262 -6.38 18.03 24.36
CA PRO A 262 -7.14 19.25 24.06
C PRO A 262 -6.24 20.44 23.70
N ASP A 263 -5.01 20.46 24.20
CA ASP A 263 -3.98 21.46 23.88
C ASP A 263 -3.48 21.39 22.42
N LEU A 264 -3.66 20.25 21.75
CA LEU A 264 -3.25 20.05 20.36
C LEU A 264 -4.35 20.35 19.33
N LYS A 265 -5.59 20.63 19.78
CA LYS A 265 -6.75 20.84 18.90
C LYS A 265 -6.52 21.91 17.82
N ASN A 266 -5.87 23.02 18.15
CA ASN A 266 -5.70 24.15 17.22
C ASN A 266 -4.82 23.81 16.01
N ARG A 267 -3.91 22.84 16.12
CA ARG A 267 -3.10 22.39 14.99
C ARG A 267 -3.47 20.99 14.52
N THR A 268 -4.64 20.51 14.91
CA THR A 268 -5.17 19.22 14.46
C THR A 268 -6.35 19.44 13.54
N THR A 269 -6.30 18.87 12.35
CA THR A 269 -7.46 18.76 11.46
C THR A 269 -7.95 17.33 11.47
N VAL A 270 -9.18 17.12 11.88
CA VAL A 270 -9.85 15.82 11.75
C VAL A 270 -10.65 15.79 10.45
N MET A 271 -10.56 14.68 9.72
CA MET A 271 -11.37 14.39 8.56
C MET A 271 -12.28 13.20 8.88
N ARG A 272 -13.60 13.40 8.79
CA ARG A 272 -14.60 12.33 8.90
C ARG A 272 -15.44 12.27 7.63
N SER A 273 -15.90 11.07 7.28
CA SER A 273 -16.65 10.87 6.04
C SER A 273 -17.93 10.07 6.23
N GLY A 274 -19.02 10.52 5.61
CA GLY A 274 -20.24 9.72 5.45
C GLY A 274 -20.08 8.54 4.48
N THR A 275 -18.95 8.45 3.76
CA THR A 275 -18.70 7.42 2.73
C THR A 275 -18.71 6.02 3.32
N LYS A 276 -18.22 5.80 4.54
CA LYS A 276 -17.96 4.46 5.10
C LYS A 276 -19.03 4.04 6.09
N GLY A 277 -18.97 4.54 7.33
CA GLY A 277 -19.87 4.15 8.41
C GLY A 277 -21.36 4.34 8.13
N LEU A 278 -21.71 5.27 7.23
CA LEU A 278 -23.10 5.58 6.89
C LEU A 278 -23.54 5.03 5.53
N SER A 279 -22.67 4.27 4.85
CA SER A 279 -22.92 3.74 3.50
C SER A 279 -23.28 4.79 2.43
N MET A 280 -22.84 6.04 2.59
CA MET A 280 -23.12 7.14 1.66
C MET A 280 -21.97 7.37 0.66
N ALA A 281 -21.32 6.29 0.22
CA ALA A 281 -20.15 6.40 -0.65
C ALA A 281 -20.44 7.10 -1.98
N GLY A 282 -21.61 6.88 -2.56
CA GLY A 282 -22.03 7.53 -3.81
C GLY A 282 -22.39 9.01 -3.65
N GLU A 283 -22.77 9.45 -2.44
CA GLU A 283 -23.27 10.80 -2.17
C GLU A 283 -22.15 11.83 -2.02
N ARG A 284 -20.90 11.39 -1.77
CA ARG A 284 -19.72 12.26 -1.73
C ARG A 284 -19.82 13.37 -0.67
N VAL A 285 -20.12 13.02 0.57
CA VAL A 285 -20.12 13.96 1.71
C VAL A 285 -19.10 13.59 2.79
N ALA A 286 -18.44 14.60 3.33
CA ALA A 286 -17.50 14.51 4.44
C ALA A 286 -17.44 15.85 5.19
N MET A 287 -16.65 15.90 6.25
CA MET A 287 -16.35 17.13 6.95
C MET A 287 -14.90 17.17 7.43
N LEU A 288 -14.40 18.39 7.56
CA LEU A 288 -13.18 18.73 8.27
C LEU A 288 -13.55 19.44 9.57
N LEU A 289 -12.80 19.14 10.62
CA LEU A 289 -12.91 19.77 11.93
C LEU A 289 -11.55 20.35 12.32
N ASN A 290 -11.46 21.66 12.57
CA ASN A 290 -10.25 22.32 13.07
C ASN A 290 -10.60 23.53 13.94
N SER A 291 -9.92 23.66 15.08
CA SER A 291 -10.19 24.69 16.10
C SER A 291 -9.45 26.02 15.88
N ASP A 292 -8.41 26.05 15.04
CA ASP A 292 -7.72 27.28 14.68
C ASP A 292 -8.51 28.06 13.61
N LYS A 293 -9.04 29.22 14.02
CA LYS A 293 -9.84 30.10 13.15
C LYS A 293 -9.07 30.53 11.90
N LYS A 294 -7.75 30.73 12.01
CA LYS A 294 -6.93 31.16 10.88
C LYS A 294 -6.81 30.02 9.87
N PHE A 295 -6.42 28.82 10.31
CA PHE A 295 -6.33 27.66 9.43
C PHE A 295 -7.69 27.25 8.86
N MET A 296 -8.78 27.30 9.64
CA MET A 296 -10.14 27.08 9.14
C MET A 296 -10.50 28.06 8.01
N SER A 297 -10.09 29.33 8.13
CA SER A 297 -10.32 30.33 7.07
C SER A 297 -9.55 30.00 5.79
N GLU A 298 -8.34 29.46 5.93
CA GLU A 298 -7.53 29.01 4.79
C GLU A 298 -8.09 27.74 4.14
N LEU A 299 -8.54 26.76 4.95
CA LEU A 299 -9.26 25.56 4.47
C LEU A 299 -10.53 25.97 3.69
N LEU A 300 -11.28 26.96 4.21
CA LEU A 300 -12.47 27.48 3.55
C LEU A 300 -12.14 28.12 2.20
N ALA A 301 -11.10 28.96 2.13
CA ALA A 301 -10.66 29.58 0.88
C ALA A 301 -10.26 28.53 -0.17
N THR A 302 -9.51 27.49 0.25
CA THR A 302 -9.17 26.36 -0.60
C THR A 302 -10.42 25.59 -1.06
N ASN A 303 -11.36 25.29 -0.16
CA ASN A 303 -12.61 24.60 -0.51
C ASN A 303 -13.45 25.38 -1.54
N ILE A 304 -13.56 26.70 -1.39
CA ILE A 304 -14.21 27.59 -2.37
C ILE A 304 -13.56 27.43 -3.73
N SER A 305 -12.22 27.45 -3.80
CA SER A 305 -11.48 27.36 -5.06
C SER A 305 -11.63 26.01 -5.77
N LEU A 306 -11.84 24.92 -5.03
CA LEU A 306 -11.93 23.57 -5.57
C LEU A 306 -13.35 23.17 -5.96
N CYS A 307 -14.34 23.50 -5.13
CA CYS A 307 -15.71 22.97 -5.27
C CYS A 307 -16.82 24.00 -4.96
N GLY A 308 -16.49 25.20 -4.50
CA GLY A 308 -17.46 26.17 -3.99
C GLY A 308 -18.03 25.79 -2.63
N HIS A 309 -18.82 24.70 -2.57
CA HIS A 309 -19.35 24.11 -1.33
C HIS A 309 -19.81 22.66 -1.55
N ALA A 310 -19.93 21.88 -0.46
CA ALA A 310 -20.54 20.55 -0.52
C ALA A 310 -22.06 20.65 -0.84
N PRO A 311 -22.70 19.63 -1.44
CA PRO A 311 -24.14 19.69 -1.75
C PRO A 311 -25.00 19.92 -0.49
N ARG A 312 -25.88 20.94 -0.52
CA ARG A 312 -26.63 21.41 0.66
C ARG A 312 -27.51 20.34 1.30
N SER A 313 -28.23 19.57 0.47
CA SER A 313 -29.08 18.46 0.93
C SER A 313 -28.29 17.44 1.75
N LEU A 314 -27.04 17.17 1.35
CA LEU A 314 -26.17 16.18 1.98
C LEU A 314 -25.47 16.70 3.23
N GLN A 315 -25.19 18.01 3.32
CA GLN A 315 -24.64 18.59 4.55
C GLN A 315 -25.57 18.31 5.74
N MET A 316 -26.86 18.64 5.57
CA MET A 316 -27.87 18.41 6.60
C MET A 316 -28.18 16.92 6.78
N ALA A 317 -28.27 16.13 5.71
CA ALA A 317 -28.50 14.68 5.83
C ALA A 317 -27.39 14.02 6.66
N TYR A 318 -26.13 14.37 6.38
CA TYR A 318 -24.99 13.84 7.12
C TYR A 318 -25.00 14.29 8.58
N ALA A 319 -25.19 15.59 8.84
CA ALA A 319 -25.24 16.13 10.19
C ALA A 319 -26.37 15.51 11.02
N TYR A 320 -27.56 15.39 10.44
CA TYR A 320 -28.73 14.81 11.09
C TYR A 320 -28.50 13.33 11.42
N THR A 321 -27.97 12.55 10.47
CA THR A 321 -27.63 11.15 10.72
C THR A 321 -26.59 11.02 11.84
N MET A 322 -25.55 11.85 11.86
CA MET A 322 -24.55 11.80 12.94
C MET A 322 -25.11 12.20 14.31
N ASP A 323 -26.06 13.13 14.38
CA ASP A 323 -26.75 13.54 15.61
C ASP A 323 -27.71 12.45 16.14
N LYS A 324 -28.32 11.68 15.24
CA LYS A 324 -29.27 10.61 15.60
C LYS A 324 -28.63 9.24 15.78
N LEU A 325 -27.41 9.05 15.28
CA LEU A 325 -26.70 7.77 15.33
C LEU A 325 -26.48 7.29 16.76
N ASP A 326 -27.37 6.43 17.23
CA ASP A 326 -27.41 5.95 18.60
C ASP A 326 -26.53 4.71 18.82
N LEU A 327 -26.52 4.18 20.04
CA LEU A 327 -25.71 3.01 20.38
C LEU A 327 -26.20 1.73 19.68
N ASP A 328 -27.51 1.58 19.45
CA ASP A 328 -28.08 0.40 18.78
C ASP A 328 -27.70 0.37 17.30
N GLU A 329 -27.81 1.50 16.60
CA GLU A 329 -27.36 1.64 15.22
C GLU A 329 -25.85 1.41 15.07
N LYS A 330 -25.03 1.95 15.99
CA LYS A 330 -23.59 1.66 16.04
C LYS A 330 -23.31 0.17 16.23
N ASN A 331 -24.04 -0.50 17.13
CA ASN A 331 -23.89 -1.93 17.37
C ASN A 331 -24.33 -2.77 16.17
N LYS A 332 -25.38 -2.37 15.43
CA LYS A 332 -25.80 -3.01 14.18
C LYS A 332 -24.71 -2.91 13.11
N LEU A 333 -24.16 -1.70 12.91
CA LEU A 333 -23.05 -1.46 11.98
C LEU A 333 -21.83 -2.31 12.34
N ARG A 334 -21.43 -2.29 13.62
CA ARG A 334 -20.34 -3.11 14.17
C ARG A 334 -20.56 -4.59 13.87
N THR A 335 -21.70 -5.14 14.25
CA THR A 335 -22.01 -6.58 14.12
C THR A 335 -22.04 -7.03 12.66
N PHE A 336 -22.61 -6.20 11.78
CA PHE A 336 -22.75 -6.52 10.35
C PHE A 336 -21.40 -6.77 9.67
N TYR A 337 -20.40 -5.91 9.91
CA TYR A 337 -19.07 -6.09 9.32
C TYR A 337 -18.18 -7.03 10.13
N LYS A 338 -18.32 -7.04 11.46
CA LYS A 338 -17.52 -7.92 12.32
C LYS A 338 -17.70 -9.38 11.94
N SER A 339 -18.93 -9.84 11.74
CA SER A 339 -19.19 -11.23 11.34
C SER A 339 -18.50 -11.63 10.03
N LYS A 340 -18.35 -10.70 9.09
CA LYS A 340 -17.67 -10.92 7.80
C LYS A 340 -16.15 -10.91 7.95
N VAL A 341 -15.62 -9.96 8.73
CA VAL A 341 -14.20 -9.87 9.06
C VAL A 341 -13.76 -11.10 9.85
N ASP A 342 -14.55 -11.53 10.84
CA ASP A 342 -14.28 -12.74 11.63
C ASP A 342 -14.25 -13.97 10.74
N TYR A 343 -15.23 -14.13 9.83
CA TYR A 343 -15.27 -15.23 8.87
C TYR A 343 -14.02 -15.27 7.97
N VAL A 344 -13.66 -14.15 7.35
CA VAL A 344 -12.47 -14.07 6.47
C VAL A 344 -11.19 -14.30 7.29
N SER A 345 -11.07 -13.71 8.47
CA SER A 345 -9.90 -13.88 9.34
C SER A 345 -9.74 -15.34 9.80
N GLU A 346 -10.85 -16.02 10.09
CA GLU A 346 -10.86 -17.45 10.42
C GLU A 346 -10.38 -18.28 9.24
N ARG A 347 -10.95 -18.07 8.04
CA ARG A 347 -10.52 -18.78 6.82
C ARG A 347 -9.04 -18.56 6.51
N VAL A 348 -8.55 -17.33 6.64
CA VAL A 348 -7.12 -16.98 6.48
C VAL A 348 -6.26 -17.76 7.49
N ARG A 349 -6.74 -17.92 8.73
CA ARG A 349 -6.05 -18.72 9.75
C ARG A 349 -6.04 -20.21 9.42
N GLU A 350 -7.19 -20.77 9.09
CA GLU A 350 -7.35 -22.20 8.76
C GLU A 350 -6.48 -22.61 7.57
N MET A 351 -6.36 -21.75 6.54
CA MET A 351 -5.49 -22.03 5.39
C MET A 351 -4.01 -21.66 5.62
N GLY A 352 -3.64 -21.16 6.80
CA GLY A 352 -2.24 -20.77 7.10
C GLY A 352 -1.75 -19.60 6.23
N ALA A 353 -2.59 -18.61 5.98
CA ALA A 353 -2.26 -17.38 5.25
C ALA A 353 -2.25 -16.14 6.16
N THR A 354 -2.15 -16.33 7.47
CA THR A 354 -2.08 -15.21 8.43
C THR A 354 -0.84 -14.37 8.20
N MET A 355 -0.93 -13.09 8.57
CA MET A 355 0.25 -12.24 8.64
C MET A 355 1.32 -12.82 9.58
N PRO A 356 2.62 -12.54 9.34
CA PRO A 356 3.72 -13.11 10.13
C PRO A 356 3.69 -12.80 11.63
N ASP A 357 3.23 -11.62 12.04
CA ASP A 357 3.12 -11.24 13.45
C ASP A 357 1.80 -11.74 14.05
N ALA A 358 1.88 -12.64 15.03
CA ALA A 358 0.74 -13.20 15.73
C ALA A 358 -0.05 -12.17 16.58
N GLY A 359 0.54 -11.01 16.88
CA GLY A 359 -0.09 -9.89 17.57
C GLY A 359 -1.02 -9.06 16.68
N TYR A 360 -0.98 -9.24 15.36
CA TYR A 360 -1.83 -8.51 14.44
C TYR A 360 -3.31 -8.90 14.59
N LYS A 361 -4.17 -7.89 14.70
CA LYS A 361 -5.63 -8.05 14.82
C LYS A 361 -6.34 -6.96 14.03
N VAL A 362 -7.43 -7.34 13.37
CA VAL A 362 -8.34 -6.39 12.73
C VAL A 362 -9.37 -5.92 13.75
N GLU A 363 -9.29 -4.66 14.13
CA GLU A 363 -10.10 -4.03 15.18
C GLU A 363 -11.10 -3.02 14.64
N GLY A 364 -10.97 -2.66 13.37
CA GLY A 364 -11.92 -1.85 12.64
C GLY A 364 -11.77 -2.00 11.14
N THR A 365 -12.48 -1.14 10.40
CA THR A 365 -12.65 -1.23 8.95
C THR A 365 -13.32 -2.54 8.54
N PHE A 366 -13.21 -2.92 7.28
CA PHE A 366 -13.69 -4.18 6.74
C PHE A 366 -12.62 -4.78 5.81
N TYR A 367 -11.34 -4.55 6.15
CA TYR A 367 -10.20 -5.10 5.43
C TYR A 367 -9.47 -6.12 6.30
N VAL A 368 -9.06 -7.24 5.70
CA VAL A 368 -8.20 -8.25 6.30
C VAL A 368 -6.95 -8.36 5.44
N LEU A 369 -5.77 -8.35 6.06
CA LEU A 369 -4.52 -8.66 5.37
C LEU A 369 -4.23 -10.16 5.44
N ALA A 370 -3.74 -10.72 4.33
CA ALA A 370 -3.35 -12.12 4.22
C ALA A 370 -2.03 -12.26 3.47
N ASP A 371 -1.19 -13.17 3.95
CA ASP A 371 0.10 -13.53 3.37
C ASP A 371 -0.08 -14.66 2.34
N PHE A 372 0.05 -14.29 1.06
CA PHE A 372 0.03 -15.20 -0.07
C PHE A 372 1.41 -15.33 -0.74
N SER A 373 2.50 -15.04 -0.01
CA SER A 373 3.88 -15.15 -0.51
C SER A 373 4.23 -16.54 -1.05
N ASP A 374 3.56 -17.60 -0.59
CA ASP A 374 3.73 -18.96 -1.12
C ASP A 374 3.22 -19.14 -2.57
N MET A 375 2.44 -18.19 -3.10
CA MET A 375 2.04 -18.17 -4.51
C MET A 375 3.08 -17.52 -5.42
N LEU A 376 4.10 -16.85 -4.87
CA LEU A 376 5.23 -16.35 -5.65
C LEU A 376 6.03 -17.52 -6.24
N GLY A 377 6.56 -17.33 -7.45
CA GLY A 377 7.24 -18.35 -8.24
C GLY A 377 6.30 -19.25 -9.06
N LEU A 378 4.97 -19.09 -8.95
CA LEU A 378 4.04 -19.70 -9.89
C LEU A 378 4.20 -19.09 -11.28
N GLU A 379 3.90 -19.88 -12.31
CA GLU A 379 3.85 -19.35 -13.67
C GLU A 379 2.67 -18.39 -13.80
N ILE A 380 2.91 -17.23 -14.45
CA ILE A 380 1.86 -16.27 -14.73
C ILE A 380 0.91 -16.86 -15.79
N ASP A 381 -0.40 -16.78 -15.53
CA ASP A 381 -1.45 -17.20 -16.46
C ASP A 381 -1.35 -16.50 -17.82
N ALA A 382 -1.72 -17.17 -18.90
CA ALA A 382 -1.59 -16.65 -20.27
C ALA A 382 -2.34 -15.31 -20.48
N GLU A 383 -3.53 -15.15 -19.89
CA GLU A 383 -4.28 -13.91 -20.00
C GLU A 383 -3.67 -12.80 -19.13
N ALA A 384 -3.15 -13.15 -17.95
CA ALA A 384 -2.45 -12.21 -17.09
C ALA A 384 -1.13 -11.73 -17.73
N LYS A 385 -0.36 -12.62 -18.38
CA LYS A 385 0.84 -12.27 -19.18
C LYS A 385 0.49 -11.23 -20.24
N ARG A 386 -0.61 -11.45 -20.98
CA ARG A 386 -1.08 -10.52 -22.01
C ARG A 386 -1.45 -9.15 -21.43
N ALA A 387 -2.12 -9.11 -20.28
CA ALA A 387 -2.57 -7.87 -19.66
C ALA A 387 -1.42 -7.07 -19.02
N LEU A 388 -0.47 -7.75 -18.39
CA LEU A 388 0.70 -7.15 -17.75
C LEU A 388 1.76 -6.73 -18.78
N GLY A 389 1.86 -7.44 -19.91
CA GLY A 389 2.98 -7.34 -20.83
C GLY A 389 4.24 -8.05 -20.31
N GLU A 390 4.08 -8.93 -19.32
CA GLU A 390 5.16 -9.63 -18.62
C GLU A 390 5.13 -11.13 -18.90
N THR A 391 6.27 -11.79 -18.75
CA THR A 391 6.40 -13.26 -18.92
C THR A 391 7.16 -13.89 -17.76
N GLY A 392 7.09 -15.21 -17.63
CA GLY A 392 7.79 -15.94 -16.57
C GLY A 392 6.90 -16.24 -15.36
N VAL A 393 7.44 -15.98 -14.16
CA VAL A 393 6.83 -16.35 -12.89
C VAL A 393 6.40 -15.12 -12.09
N ILE A 394 5.41 -15.29 -11.24
CA ILE A 394 4.93 -14.27 -10.31
C ILE A 394 6.07 -13.94 -9.32
N SER A 395 6.54 -12.72 -9.34
CA SER A 395 7.61 -12.20 -8.47
C SER A 395 7.14 -11.07 -7.56
N THR A 396 6.02 -10.42 -7.91
CA THR A 396 5.39 -9.33 -7.16
C THR A 396 3.95 -9.63 -6.78
N ASP A 397 3.44 -8.93 -5.77
CA ASP A 397 2.03 -8.96 -5.36
C ASP A 397 1.10 -8.35 -6.42
N GLU A 398 1.56 -7.38 -7.21
CA GLU A 398 0.84 -6.86 -8.38
C GLU A 398 0.62 -7.94 -9.44
N GLU A 399 1.68 -8.65 -9.84
CA GLU A 399 1.58 -9.79 -10.77
C GLU A 399 0.65 -10.87 -10.21
N LEU A 400 0.73 -11.13 -8.91
CA LEU A 400 -0.15 -12.09 -8.24
C LEU A 400 -1.62 -11.65 -8.30
N ALA A 401 -1.92 -10.37 -8.06
CA ALA A 401 -3.28 -9.84 -8.10
C ALA A 401 -3.89 -9.94 -9.50
N TYR A 402 -3.10 -9.66 -10.54
CA TYR A 402 -3.50 -9.85 -11.93
C TYR A 402 -3.70 -11.33 -12.25
N ASN A 403 -2.78 -12.20 -11.83
CA ASN A 403 -2.92 -13.63 -12.03
C ASN A 403 -4.21 -14.18 -11.41
N LEU A 404 -4.53 -13.79 -10.16
CA LEU A 404 -5.78 -14.15 -9.50
C LEU A 404 -7.03 -13.58 -10.22
N LEU A 405 -6.93 -12.38 -10.77
CA LEU A 405 -8.03 -11.77 -11.53
C LEU A 405 -8.36 -12.57 -12.79
N PHE A 406 -7.36 -12.85 -13.63
CA PHE A 406 -7.59 -13.51 -14.91
C PHE A 406 -7.88 -15.01 -14.75
N LYS A 407 -7.06 -15.71 -13.96
CA LYS A 407 -7.17 -17.16 -13.76
C LYS A 407 -8.33 -17.55 -12.84
N ASP A 408 -8.43 -16.88 -11.69
CA ASP A 408 -9.33 -17.27 -10.61
C ASP A 408 -10.57 -16.38 -10.52
N SER A 409 -10.65 -15.33 -11.34
CA SER A 409 -11.78 -14.39 -11.35
C SER A 409 -11.95 -13.68 -10.00
N VAL A 410 -10.82 -13.40 -9.34
CA VAL A 410 -10.75 -12.72 -8.04
C VAL A 410 -9.96 -11.43 -8.20
N MET A 411 -10.64 -10.29 -8.09
CA MET A 411 -9.98 -8.99 -8.00
C MET A 411 -9.68 -8.69 -6.52
N ILE A 412 -8.40 -8.63 -6.17
CA ILE A 412 -7.91 -8.34 -4.82
C ILE A 412 -6.83 -7.23 -4.90
N ALA A 413 -6.62 -6.48 -3.81
CA ALA A 413 -5.66 -5.39 -3.80
C ALA A 413 -4.31 -5.85 -3.23
N PRO A 414 -3.20 -5.70 -3.97
CA PRO A 414 -1.85 -5.93 -3.44
C PRO A 414 -1.50 -4.88 -2.38
N LEU A 415 -0.72 -5.26 -1.37
CA LEU A 415 -0.32 -4.34 -0.31
C LEU A 415 0.71 -3.31 -0.79
N SER A 416 1.46 -3.60 -1.86
CA SER A 416 2.41 -2.67 -2.46
C SER A 416 1.78 -1.36 -2.93
N TYR A 417 0.49 -1.39 -3.30
CA TYR A 417 -0.28 -0.18 -3.65
C TYR A 417 -0.44 0.78 -2.46
N TYR A 418 -0.22 0.30 -1.24
CA TYR A 418 -0.28 1.05 0.01
C TYR A 418 1.12 1.41 0.53
N GLY A 419 2.14 1.43 -0.35
CA GLY A 419 3.49 1.91 -0.04
C GLY A 419 4.45 0.84 0.48
N THR A 420 4.13 -0.44 0.37
CA THR A 420 5.02 -1.55 0.80
C THR A 420 5.79 -2.17 -0.37
N SER A 421 6.77 -3.03 -0.07
CA SER A 421 7.54 -3.76 -1.09
C SER A 421 6.63 -4.68 -1.91
N ALA A 422 6.87 -4.70 -3.22
CA ALA A 422 6.09 -5.51 -4.16
C ALA A 422 6.34 -7.01 -4.00
N GLU A 423 7.48 -7.39 -3.45
CA GLU A 423 7.93 -8.78 -3.32
C GLU A 423 7.36 -9.49 -2.09
N ALA A 424 6.55 -8.79 -1.28
CA ALA A 424 6.02 -9.32 -0.02
C ALA A 424 4.92 -10.37 -0.21
N GLY A 425 4.19 -10.34 -1.33
CA GLY A 425 3.07 -11.25 -1.59
C GLY A 425 1.88 -11.10 -0.63
N ILE A 426 1.75 -9.94 0.03
CA ILE A 426 0.65 -9.66 0.95
C ILE A 426 -0.50 -8.98 0.20
N MET A 427 -1.71 -9.42 0.48
CA MET A 427 -2.92 -8.88 -0.13
C MET A 427 -3.88 -8.33 0.91
N ARG A 428 -4.64 -7.30 0.51
CA ARG A 428 -5.75 -6.74 1.27
C ARG A 428 -7.09 -7.26 0.72
N ILE A 429 -7.81 -8.02 1.56
CA ILE A 429 -9.13 -8.58 1.27
C ILE A 429 -10.21 -7.64 1.81
N THR A 430 -11.14 -7.22 0.96
CA THR A 430 -12.34 -6.47 1.37
C THR A 430 -13.46 -7.43 1.82
N CYS A 431 -13.91 -7.29 3.06
CA CYS A 431 -14.86 -8.17 3.73
C CYS A 431 -16.29 -7.57 3.74
N SER A 432 -16.74 -7.04 2.61
CA SER A 432 -18.03 -6.34 2.53
C SER A 432 -19.14 -7.14 1.85
N ASP A 433 -18.83 -8.16 1.06
CA ASP A 433 -19.85 -8.91 0.32
C ASP A 433 -20.75 -9.80 1.22
N ASN A 434 -21.69 -10.51 0.61
CA ASN A 434 -22.55 -11.47 1.30
C ASN A 434 -21.80 -12.76 1.62
N LYS A 435 -22.36 -13.61 2.49
CA LYS A 435 -21.72 -14.85 2.94
C LYS A 435 -21.34 -15.77 1.78
N GLU A 436 -22.23 -15.98 0.81
CA GLU A 436 -21.99 -16.86 -0.35
C GLU A 436 -20.79 -16.40 -1.17
N GLN A 437 -20.69 -15.11 -1.47
CA GLN A 437 -19.55 -14.56 -2.22
C GLN A 437 -18.26 -14.58 -1.41
N LEU A 438 -18.32 -14.37 -0.09
CA LEU A 438 -17.15 -14.51 0.78
C LEU A 438 -16.69 -15.97 0.88
N CYS A 439 -17.61 -16.95 0.91
CA CYS A 439 -17.26 -18.37 0.84
C CYS A 439 -16.51 -18.68 -0.45
N GLU A 440 -17.12 -18.36 -1.59
CA GLU A 440 -16.52 -18.60 -2.91
C GLU A 440 -15.17 -17.88 -3.08
N LEU A 441 -15.04 -16.65 -2.57
CA LEU A 441 -13.77 -15.91 -2.57
C LEU A 441 -12.68 -16.69 -1.86
N MET A 442 -12.94 -17.12 -0.63
CA MET A 442 -11.95 -17.82 0.19
C MET A 442 -11.64 -19.20 -0.38
N ASP A 443 -12.61 -19.91 -0.94
CA ASP A 443 -12.41 -21.23 -1.58
C ASP A 443 -11.50 -21.12 -2.81
N ARG A 444 -11.66 -20.08 -3.63
CA ARG A 444 -10.77 -19.82 -4.77
C ARG A 444 -9.35 -19.49 -4.34
N LEU A 445 -9.19 -18.60 -3.35
CA LEU A 445 -7.88 -18.22 -2.82
C LEU A 445 -7.16 -19.43 -2.21
N GLU A 446 -7.89 -20.23 -1.43
CA GLU A 446 -7.34 -21.44 -0.80
C GLU A 446 -6.94 -22.50 -1.82
N SER A 447 -7.77 -22.73 -2.86
CA SER A 447 -7.46 -23.67 -3.95
C SER A 447 -6.17 -23.29 -4.67
N THR A 448 -6.00 -22.02 -5.05
CA THR A 448 -4.78 -21.54 -5.69
C THR A 448 -3.57 -21.63 -4.76
N LEU A 449 -3.75 -21.34 -3.46
CA LEU A 449 -2.67 -21.42 -2.47
C LEU A 449 -2.23 -22.86 -2.25
N LEU A 450 -3.19 -23.77 -2.14
CA LEU A 450 -2.96 -25.21 -2.00
C LEU A 450 -2.19 -25.76 -3.20
N ALA A 451 -2.57 -25.38 -4.42
CA ALA A 451 -1.86 -25.76 -5.63
C ALA A 451 -0.40 -25.24 -5.64
N ALA A 452 -0.20 -23.98 -5.24
CA ALA A 452 1.13 -23.38 -5.13
C ALA A 452 2.03 -24.14 -4.15
N ARG A 453 1.50 -24.38 -2.95
CA ARG A 453 2.21 -25.08 -1.89
C ARG A 453 2.52 -26.53 -2.25
N THR A 454 1.58 -27.23 -2.87
CA THR A 454 1.81 -28.61 -3.36
C THR A 454 2.97 -28.65 -4.35
N LYS A 455 3.00 -27.73 -5.33
CA LYS A 455 4.09 -27.63 -6.29
C LYS A 455 5.43 -27.31 -5.62
N LYS A 456 5.44 -26.35 -4.69
CA LYS A 456 6.65 -25.93 -3.96
C LYS A 456 7.22 -27.07 -3.10
N GLN A 457 6.34 -27.78 -2.38
CA GLN A 457 6.71 -28.96 -1.59
C GLN A 457 7.29 -30.07 -2.48
N ALA A 458 6.66 -30.40 -3.61
CA ALA A 458 7.15 -31.40 -4.55
C ALA A 458 8.54 -31.03 -5.12
N ASN A 459 8.75 -29.76 -5.45
CA ASN A 459 10.04 -29.26 -5.95
C ASN A 459 11.14 -29.37 -4.89
N LEU A 460 10.86 -28.96 -3.64
CA LEU A 460 11.80 -29.08 -2.53
C LEU A 460 12.15 -30.54 -2.24
N LEU A 461 11.16 -31.42 -2.19
CA LEU A 461 11.38 -32.86 -2.02
C LEU A 461 12.27 -33.44 -3.12
N THR A 462 12.03 -33.06 -4.38
CA THR A 462 12.85 -33.51 -5.52
C THR A 462 14.29 -33.01 -5.38
N ARG A 463 14.49 -31.73 -5.06
CA ARG A 463 15.82 -31.14 -4.86
C ARG A 463 16.57 -31.83 -3.72
N ILE A 464 15.93 -32.01 -2.57
CA ILE A 464 16.52 -32.67 -1.40
C ILE A 464 16.89 -34.13 -1.74
N LYS A 465 15.95 -34.91 -2.28
CA LYS A 465 16.18 -36.33 -2.60
C LYS A 465 17.31 -36.54 -3.60
N THR A 466 17.46 -35.63 -4.57
CA THR A 466 18.55 -35.69 -5.57
C THR A 466 19.93 -35.45 -4.96
N ARG A 467 19.99 -34.68 -3.87
CA ARG A 467 21.24 -34.28 -3.19
C ARG A 467 21.59 -35.16 -2.01
N LEU A 468 20.60 -35.83 -1.42
CA LEU A 468 20.74 -36.66 -0.23
C LEU A 468 21.83 -37.75 -0.34
N PRO A 469 22.03 -38.43 -1.50
CA PRO A 469 23.13 -39.39 -1.66
C PRO A 469 24.53 -38.79 -1.52
N GLN A 470 24.70 -37.48 -1.78
CA GLN A 470 25.98 -36.80 -1.55
C GLN A 470 26.23 -36.61 -0.04
N ILE A 471 25.17 -36.28 0.71
CA ILE A 471 25.24 -36.13 2.16
C ILE A 471 25.57 -37.45 2.85
N GLU A 472 25.03 -38.57 2.35
CA GLU A 472 25.38 -39.91 2.86
C GLU A 472 26.90 -40.17 2.81
N LYS A 473 27.57 -39.71 1.75
CA LYS A 473 29.02 -39.88 1.58
C LYS A 473 29.83 -38.92 2.47
N ILE A 474 29.35 -37.70 2.67
CA ILE A 474 30.09 -36.63 3.35
C ILE A 474 29.87 -36.68 4.87
N GLN A 475 28.62 -36.82 5.30
CA GLN A 475 28.20 -36.85 6.71
C GLN A 475 27.08 -37.90 6.92
N PRO A 476 27.43 -39.19 7.09
CA PRO A 476 26.46 -40.28 7.26
C PRO A 476 25.48 -40.09 8.44
N HIS A 477 25.93 -39.43 9.51
CA HIS A 477 25.09 -39.12 10.67
C HIS A 477 23.98 -38.13 10.32
N GLU A 478 24.31 -37.01 9.65
CA GLU A 478 23.32 -36.02 9.21
C GLU A 478 22.38 -36.59 8.16
N PHE A 479 22.89 -37.41 7.24
CA PHE A 479 22.04 -38.16 6.30
C PHE A 479 20.94 -38.93 7.03
N LYS A 480 21.29 -39.74 8.04
CA LYS A 480 20.33 -40.56 8.79
C LYS A 480 19.27 -39.70 9.48
N LYS A 481 19.69 -38.56 10.06
CA LYS A 481 18.77 -37.61 10.70
C LYS A 481 17.81 -36.99 9.68
N ILE A 482 18.35 -36.47 8.57
CA ILE A 482 17.56 -35.88 7.49
C ILE A 482 16.56 -36.90 6.92
N SER A 483 16.96 -38.16 6.71
CA SER A 483 16.06 -39.21 6.22
C SER A 483 14.87 -39.44 7.16
N VAL A 484 15.09 -39.52 8.48
CA VAL A 484 14.02 -39.68 9.48
C VAL A 484 13.09 -38.46 9.49
N ASP A 485 13.66 -37.25 9.41
CA ASP A 485 12.88 -36.01 9.36
C ASP A 485 12.02 -35.95 8.09
N LEU A 486 12.56 -36.34 6.93
CA LEU A 486 11.83 -36.39 5.66
C LEU A 486 10.66 -37.38 5.70
N ASP A 487 10.89 -38.60 6.20
CA ASP A 487 9.81 -39.60 6.34
C ASP A 487 8.72 -39.10 7.27
N THR A 488 9.08 -38.39 8.35
CA THR A 488 8.11 -37.79 9.26
C THR A 488 7.31 -36.69 8.56
N ILE A 489 7.96 -35.80 7.80
CA ILE A 489 7.30 -34.69 7.10
C ILE A 489 6.30 -35.20 6.06
N ILE A 490 6.70 -36.17 5.23
CA ILE A 490 5.87 -36.70 4.13
C ILE A 490 4.61 -37.39 4.64
N ASN A 491 4.64 -37.94 5.86
CA ASN A 491 3.51 -38.67 6.46
C ASN A 491 2.55 -37.76 7.27
N THR A 492 2.70 -36.43 7.23
CA THR A 492 1.80 -35.49 7.92
C THR A 492 0.69 -34.92 7.01
N LEU A 493 -0.31 -34.27 7.62
CA LEU A 493 -1.46 -33.63 6.95
C LEU A 493 -1.04 -32.77 5.75
N THR A 494 -1.81 -32.88 4.66
CA THR A 494 -1.57 -32.23 3.36
C THR A 494 -2.60 -31.14 3.03
N ASP A 495 -3.32 -30.64 4.04
CA ASP A 495 -4.15 -29.46 3.88
C ASP A 495 -3.29 -28.20 3.69
N CYS A 496 -3.93 -27.07 3.38
CA CYS A 496 -3.22 -25.86 2.97
C CYS A 496 -2.23 -25.38 4.05
N ALA A 497 -2.64 -25.35 5.33
CA ALA A 497 -1.79 -24.98 6.45
C ALA A 497 -0.70 -26.03 6.75
N GLY A 498 -1.04 -27.32 6.70
CA GLY A 498 -0.10 -28.42 6.86
C GLY A 498 1.04 -28.34 5.85
N LEU A 499 0.73 -28.08 4.57
CA LEU A 499 1.75 -27.89 3.55
C LEU A 499 2.68 -26.69 3.81
N ARG A 500 2.18 -25.58 4.37
CA ARG A 500 3.05 -24.45 4.78
C ARG A 500 4.09 -24.91 5.80
N LEU A 501 3.66 -25.66 6.81
CA LEU A 501 4.55 -26.20 7.84
C LEU A 501 5.56 -27.18 7.25
N GLN A 502 5.13 -28.05 6.34
CA GLN A 502 6.02 -28.97 5.64
C GLN A 502 7.06 -28.23 4.79
N ILE A 503 6.63 -27.25 3.99
CA ILE A 503 7.52 -26.42 3.16
C ILE A 503 8.58 -25.75 4.03
N LYS A 504 8.19 -25.15 5.17
CA LYS A 504 9.15 -24.53 6.09
C LYS A 504 10.23 -25.53 6.55
N LYS A 505 9.82 -26.70 7.03
CA LYS A 505 10.75 -27.75 7.47
C LYS A 505 11.65 -28.25 6.33
N LEU A 506 11.10 -28.40 5.13
CA LEU A 506 11.85 -28.80 3.94
C LEU A 506 12.86 -27.73 3.53
N THR A 507 12.50 -26.45 3.59
CA THR A 507 13.43 -25.34 3.35
C THR A 507 14.58 -25.33 4.37
N ASP A 508 14.30 -25.62 5.65
CA ASP A 508 15.35 -25.74 6.67
C ASP A 508 16.30 -26.90 6.37
N ILE A 509 15.76 -28.06 5.95
CA ILE A 509 16.56 -29.22 5.53
C ILE A 509 17.41 -28.90 4.30
N ASP A 510 16.83 -28.30 3.27
CA ASP A 510 17.54 -27.96 2.04
C ASP A 510 18.67 -26.94 2.29
N SER A 511 18.44 -25.97 3.19
CA SER A 511 19.46 -25.01 3.63
C SER A 511 20.59 -25.69 4.42
N LEU A 512 20.27 -26.69 5.26
CA LEU A 512 21.28 -27.50 5.94
C LEU A 512 22.14 -28.29 4.94
N ILE A 513 21.51 -28.89 3.92
CA ILE A 513 22.21 -29.60 2.85
C ILE A 513 23.13 -28.63 2.08
N ASP A 514 22.66 -27.43 1.73
CA ASP A 514 23.49 -26.36 1.12
C ASP A 514 24.75 -26.12 1.95
N LYS A 515 24.59 -25.88 3.26
CA LYS A 515 25.70 -25.62 4.18
C LYS A 515 26.70 -26.78 4.27
N ILE A 516 26.21 -28.03 4.31
CA ILE A 516 27.09 -29.22 4.37
C ILE A 516 27.92 -29.33 3.09
N LEU A 517 27.29 -29.16 1.92
CA LEU A 517 27.99 -29.26 0.63
C LEU A 517 29.01 -28.13 0.46
N GLU A 518 28.66 -26.89 0.83
CA GLU A 518 29.59 -25.75 0.80
C GLU A 518 30.78 -25.96 1.74
N THR A 519 30.54 -26.47 2.95
CA THR A 519 31.60 -26.77 3.92
C THR A 519 32.51 -27.90 3.44
N HIS A 520 31.98 -28.88 2.71
CA HIS A 520 32.79 -29.96 2.13
C HIS A 520 33.63 -29.48 0.94
N LEU A 521 33.08 -28.59 0.11
CA LEU A 521 33.83 -27.97 -1.00
C LEU A 521 34.99 -27.11 -0.48
N THR A 522 34.81 -26.42 0.64
CA THR A 522 35.87 -25.58 1.24
C THR A 522 36.91 -26.38 2.03
N ASN A 523 36.56 -27.57 2.56
CA ASN A 523 37.48 -28.43 3.34
C ASN A 523 38.07 -29.62 2.56
N SER A 524 37.71 -29.81 1.29
CA SER A 524 38.32 -30.86 0.46
C SER A 524 39.78 -30.52 0.14
N PRO A 525 40.74 -31.44 0.28
CA PRO A 525 42.14 -31.17 -0.04
C PRO A 525 42.26 -30.78 -1.52
N SER A 526 42.88 -29.63 -1.79
CA SER A 526 43.15 -29.17 -3.15
C SER A 526 43.95 -30.24 -3.91
N VAL A 527 43.38 -30.71 -5.02
CA VAL A 527 44.14 -31.34 -6.11
C VAL A 527 45.24 -30.37 -6.51
N GLU A 528 46.48 -30.87 -6.52
CA GLU A 528 47.66 -30.15 -7.00
C GLU A 528 47.38 -29.44 -8.33
N LYS A 529 47.43 -28.10 -8.31
CA LYS A 529 47.85 -27.33 -9.47
C LYS A 529 49.22 -26.76 -9.16
N ASN A 530 50.20 -27.18 -9.97
CA ASN A 530 51.58 -26.73 -9.94
C ASN A 530 51.71 -25.20 -10.01
N GLY A 531 52.41 -24.62 -9.02
CA GLY A 531 53.03 -23.27 -9.00
C GLY A 531 52.05 -22.09 -8.95
N ILE A 532 52.10 -21.12 -8.03
CA ILE A 532 53.22 -20.37 -7.43
C ILE A 532 52.76 -19.86 -6.04
N LYS A 533 53.69 -19.77 -5.07
CA LYS A 533 53.47 -19.46 -3.64
C LYS A 533 52.79 -18.09 -3.37
N PRO A 534 51.83 -18.00 -2.42
CA PRO A 534 51.39 -16.74 -1.85
C PRO A 534 52.24 -16.39 -0.62
N GLY A 535 53.00 -15.32 -0.71
CA GLY A 535 53.78 -14.82 0.42
C GLY A 535 54.48 -13.53 0.06
N PHE A 536 53.73 -12.43 -0.10
CA PHE A 536 54.32 -11.09 0.00
C PHE A 536 53.36 -9.89 0.20
N PHE A 537 52.05 -10.06 0.44
CA PHE A 537 51.16 -8.87 0.58
C PHE A 537 50.13 -8.96 1.71
N ASN A 538 50.55 -9.46 2.88
CA ASN A 538 49.86 -9.22 4.16
C ASN A 538 50.74 -8.40 5.12
N LYS A 539 51.24 -7.27 4.62
CA LYS A 539 51.91 -6.26 5.46
C LYS A 539 51.88 -4.88 4.82
N LYS A 540 50.68 -4.34 4.54
CA LYS A 540 50.45 -2.90 4.25
C LYS A 540 48.96 -2.52 4.14
N LEU A 541 48.12 -3.09 5.01
CA LEU A 541 46.68 -2.75 5.08
C LEU A 541 46.24 -2.30 6.49
N GLU A 542 47.18 -1.88 7.34
CA GLU A 542 46.89 -1.28 8.66
C GLU A 542 47.54 0.10 8.86
N GLU A 543 48.07 0.73 7.81
CA GLU A 543 48.60 2.09 7.89
C GLU A 543 48.18 2.88 6.66
N LYS A 544 46.96 3.43 6.68
CA LYS A 544 46.51 4.67 6.00
C LYS A 544 45.01 4.89 6.17
N GLU A 545 44.56 4.88 7.42
CA GLU A 545 43.51 5.80 7.84
C GLU A 545 44.22 7.01 8.47
N GLU A 546 43.69 8.21 8.21
CA GLU A 546 44.23 9.54 8.56
C GLU A 546 45.27 10.14 7.60
N GLN A 547 44.81 10.91 6.60
CA GLN A 547 45.10 12.36 6.51
C GLN A 547 44.50 13.00 5.24
N LYS A 548 43.55 13.93 5.49
CA LYS A 548 43.36 15.27 4.88
C LYS A 548 42.78 15.42 3.46
N GLU A 549 41.51 15.82 3.44
CA GLU A 549 40.95 17.12 3.01
C GLU A 549 41.63 17.98 1.92
N GLU A 550 40.72 18.58 1.12
CA GLU A 550 40.76 19.79 0.26
C GLU A 550 41.42 19.71 -1.13
N ILE A 551 40.62 19.97 -2.20
CA ILE A 551 40.70 21.18 -3.06
C ILE A 551 39.70 21.09 -4.27
N SER A 552 38.85 22.12 -4.32
CA SER A 552 38.13 22.85 -5.40
C SER A 552 37.80 22.29 -6.80
N GLU A 553 36.60 22.71 -7.24
CA GLU A 553 36.15 22.97 -8.62
C GLU A 553 37.19 23.68 -9.51
N ASN A 554 37.46 23.16 -10.71
CA ASN A 554 37.19 23.79 -12.02
C ASN A 554 37.91 23.08 -13.19
N ASP A 555 37.35 23.32 -14.37
CA ASP A 555 37.90 23.18 -15.72
C ASP A 555 37.71 21.85 -16.48
N SER A 556 36.76 21.93 -17.40
CA SER A 556 36.71 21.13 -18.62
C SER A 556 37.95 21.42 -19.48
N ASN A 557 38.58 20.35 -20.01
CA ASN A 557 38.96 20.32 -21.41
C ASN A 557 39.40 18.93 -21.88
N TYR A 558 38.84 18.60 -23.04
CA TYR A 558 39.11 17.50 -23.96
C TYR A 558 40.61 17.22 -24.19
N ILE A 559 41.10 16.08 -23.69
CA ILE A 559 42.15 15.28 -24.31
C ILE A 559 41.76 13.82 -24.06
N GLN A 560 41.08 13.17 -25.03
CA GLN A 560 40.87 11.72 -24.98
C GLN A 560 42.22 11.06 -25.29
N SER A 561 42.70 10.20 -24.39
CA SER A 561 43.95 9.44 -24.59
C SER A 561 43.80 8.46 -25.76
N GLU A 562 44.89 8.15 -26.48
CA GLU A 562 44.92 7.14 -27.56
C GLU A 562 44.27 5.80 -27.15
N GLU A 563 44.42 5.42 -25.88
CA GLU A 563 43.81 4.22 -25.30
C GLU A 563 42.27 4.26 -25.26
N GLN A 564 41.65 5.45 -25.16
CA GLN A 564 40.19 5.57 -25.19
C GLN A 564 39.62 5.33 -26.58
N GLN A 565 40.30 5.82 -27.63
CA GLN A 565 39.89 5.56 -29.01
C GLN A 565 40.04 4.09 -29.40
N GLU A 566 41.08 3.43 -28.89
CA GLU A 566 41.30 2.00 -29.13
C GLU A 566 40.21 1.14 -28.51
N LEU A 567 39.77 1.47 -27.29
CA LEU A 567 38.68 0.77 -26.61
C LEU A 567 37.30 0.99 -27.21
N GLU A 568 37.01 2.21 -27.70
CA GLU A 568 35.78 2.44 -28.46
C GLU A 568 35.77 1.61 -29.75
N THR A 569 36.91 1.53 -30.43
CA THR A 569 37.05 0.72 -31.64
C THR A 569 36.84 -0.76 -31.34
N LEU A 570 37.41 -1.27 -30.26
CA LEU A 570 37.24 -2.66 -29.81
C LEU A 570 35.79 -2.97 -29.41
N PHE A 571 35.13 -2.05 -28.70
CA PHE A 571 33.73 -2.25 -28.30
C PHE A 571 32.79 -2.32 -29.51
N ILE A 572 33.02 -1.44 -30.49
CA ILE A 572 32.25 -1.44 -31.74
C ILE A 572 32.47 -2.74 -32.52
N GLN A 573 33.72 -3.19 -32.66
CA GLN A 573 34.03 -4.47 -33.32
C GLN A 573 33.40 -5.65 -32.57
N PHE A 574 33.39 -5.64 -31.24
CA PHE A 574 32.74 -6.66 -30.44
C PHE A 574 31.24 -6.75 -30.73
N LEU A 575 30.55 -5.61 -30.78
CA LEU A 575 29.12 -5.56 -31.09
C LEU A 575 28.81 -6.08 -32.50
N ASP A 576 29.60 -5.69 -33.50
CA ASP A 576 29.41 -6.12 -34.89
C ASP A 576 29.68 -7.61 -35.10
N THR A 577 30.64 -8.17 -34.35
CA THR A 577 31.10 -9.55 -34.56
C THR A 577 30.26 -10.58 -33.79
N ASN A 578 29.71 -10.19 -32.63
CA ASN A 578 29.07 -11.14 -31.70
C ASN A 578 27.53 -11.05 -31.70
N PHE A 579 26.94 -10.10 -32.43
CA PHE A 579 25.49 -9.90 -32.48
C PHE A 579 25.01 -9.64 -33.91
N GLU A 580 24.01 -10.39 -34.38
CA GLU A 580 23.43 -10.24 -35.73
C GLU A 580 22.87 -8.83 -36.00
N GLU A 581 22.44 -8.13 -34.94
CA GLU A 581 21.89 -6.77 -35.00
C GLU A 581 22.88 -5.71 -34.50
N GLY A 582 24.19 -5.91 -34.66
CA GLY A 582 25.25 -5.03 -34.15
C GLY A 582 25.06 -3.54 -34.50
N SER A 583 24.49 -3.22 -35.67
CA SER A 583 24.18 -1.85 -36.08
C SER A 583 23.07 -1.16 -35.26
N LEU A 584 22.11 -1.91 -34.74
CA LEU A 584 21.04 -1.41 -33.87
C LEU A 584 21.58 -1.21 -32.45
N LEU A 585 22.35 -2.17 -31.95
CA LEU A 585 23.01 -2.08 -30.63
C LEU A 585 23.98 -0.90 -30.57
N ARG A 586 24.72 -0.63 -31.66
CA ARG A 586 25.60 0.53 -31.74
C ARG A 586 24.83 1.83 -31.51
N LYS A 587 23.68 2.04 -32.17
CA LYS A 587 22.85 3.24 -31.98
C LYS A 587 22.34 3.40 -30.55
N ILE A 588 22.08 2.28 -29.86
CA ILE A 588 21.64 2.27 -28.47
C ILE A 588 22.80 2.65 -27.54
N PHE A 589 23.99 2.12 -27.78
CA PHE A 589 25.15 2.34 -26.90
C PHE A 589 25.99 3.58 -27.24
N GLU A 590 25.88 4.15 -28.44
CA GLU A 590 26.49 5.44 -28.82
C GLU A 590 26.06 6.57 -27.86
N ALA A 591 24.85 6.50 -27.31
CA ALA A 591 24.33 7.45 -26.32
C ALA A 591 24.69 7.10 -24.85
N ALA A 592 25.18 5.89 -24.59
CA ALA A 592 25.51 5.42 -23.23
C ALA A 592 26.94 5.84 -22.84
N SER A 593 27.12 6.23 -21.58
CA SER A 593 28.44 6.55 -21.02
C SER A 593 29.32 5.30 -20.90
N LYS A 594 30.63 5.51 -20.77
CA LYS A 594 31.64 4.44 -20.64
C LYS A 594 31.35 3.48 -19.47
N GLU A 595 30.93 4.03 -18.33
CA GLU A 595 30.57 3.27 -17.13
C GLU A 595 29.30 2.43 -17.32
N GLU A 596 28.36 2.90 -18.14
CA GLU A 596 27.15 2.16 -18.48
C GLU A 596 27.44 1.02 -19.46
N ARG A 597 28.32 1.23 -20.44
CA ARG A 597 28.76 0.17 -21.36
C ARG A 597 29.51 -0.95 -20.63
N LEU A 598 30.22 -0.67 -19.53
CA LEU A 598 30.85 -1.70 -18.70
C LEU A 598 29.87 -2.53 -17.86
N LYS A 599 28.63 -2.06 -17.69
CA LYS A 599 27.53 -2.84 -17.11
C LYS A 599 26.93 -3.81 -18.14
N PHE A 600 27.26 -3.67 -19.42
CA PHE A 600 26.88 -4.64 -20.44
C PHE A 600 27.70 -5.91 -20.24
N LYS A 601 27.11 -6.86 -19.51
CA LYS A 601 27.75 -8.10 -19.04
C LYS A 601 28.52 -8.86 -20.14
N PRO A 602 28.01 -9.03 -21.38
CA PRO A 602 28.75 -9.70 -22.45
C PRO A 602 30.06 -8.99 -22.81
N TRP A 603 30.08 -7.66 -22.77
CA TRP A 603 31.28 -6.87 -23.06
C TRP A 603 32.31 -6.98 -21.94
N LYS A 604 31.85 -6.92 -20.69
CA LYS A 604 32.71 -7.12 -19.52
C LYS A 604 33.38 -8.49 -19.55
N GLU A 605 32.61 -9.55 -19.82
CA GLU A 605 33.13 -10.91 -19.95
C GLU A 605 34.11 -11.05 -21.13
N HIS A 606 33.85 -10.37 -22.26
CA HIS A 606 34.74 -10.36 -23.41
C HIS A 606 36.10 -9.68 -23.11
N LEU A 607 36.10 -8.56 -22.39
CA LEU A 607 37.32 -7.88 -21.95
C LEU A 607 38.12 -8.71 -20.94
N GLU A 608 37.43 -9.33 -19.98
CA GLU A 608 38.03 -10.23 -18.98
C GLU A 608 38.69 -11.45 -19.63
N ALA A 609 38.13 -11.95 -20.73
CA ALA A 609 38.67 -13.11 -21.45
C ALA A 609 39.84 -12.77 -22.41
N ASN A 610 39.85 -11.59 -23.03
CA ASN A 610 40.73 -11.32 -24.17
C ASN A 610 41.78 -10.20 -23.96
N HIS A 611 41.64 -9.34 -22.95
CA HIS A 611 42.51 -8.15 -22.80
C HIS A 611 42.98 -7.91 -21.36
N SER A 612 43.90 -8.76 -20.87
CA SER A 612 44.39 -8.69 -19.48
C SER A 612 45.25 -7.46 -19.14
N GLN A 613 45.79 -6.75 -20.14
CA GLN A 613 46.58 -5.52 -19.93
C GLN A 613 45.73 -4.26 -19.88
N THR A 614 44.61 -4.21 -20.60
CA THR A 614 43.75 -3.00 -20.70
C THR A 614 42.97 -2.72 -19.41
N MET A 615 42.73 -3.75 -18.59
CA MET A 615 42.16 -3.64 -17.25
C MET A 615 43.10 -3.01 -16.20
N LYS A 616 44.38 -2.79 -16.49
CA LYS A 616 45.32 -2.15 -15.53
C LYS A 616 45.34 -0.62 -15.60
N VAL A 617 44.77 -0.03 -16.65
CA VAL A 617 44.63 1.43 -16.80
C VAL A 617 43.20 1.89 -16.40
N PHE A 618 42.32 0.95 -16.03
CA PHE A 618 40.93 1.20 -15.60
C PHE A 618 40.74 1.09 -14.11
#